data_AF-A0A7C7I411-F1
#
_entry.id   AF-A0A7C7I411-F1
#
_cell.length_a   1.000
_cell.length_b   1.000
_cell.length_c   1.000
_cell.angle_alpha   90.00
_cell.angle_beta   90.00
_cell.angle_gamma   90.00
#
_symmetry.space_group_name_H-M   'P 1'
#
loop_
_entity.id
_entity.type
_entity.pdbx_description
1 polymer ?
#
loop_
_entity_poly.entity_id
_entity_poly.type
_entity_poly.pdbx_seq_one_letter_code
_entity_poly.pdbx_strand_id
1 'polypeptide(L)'
;MYTIVTDDYTEYRRHDDNDIIDRVWGNIWLIDDVVYSDSYGNGMIIHPTDGGTEHVLGLIAGGSVIIANTRPNGARGQQYGSDIKINAALLAMNGGFLSHYWQNSLLDYHNWNDGLGFGIIADGRGGHRNHYRSDEQSGIYTGDDDHRGTVHLWGSIVQFKRGYMNRNFPGPYNVSPGVGYTKDYHYDWNLQLRPPPYFPDLQSNDNSVILKMASYGEAKSHE
;
A
#
# COMPACT_ATOMS: atom_id res chain seq x y z
N MET A 1 -3.38 19.47 -11.56
CA MET A 1 -3.99 18.20 -11.08
C MET A 1 -3.58 17.13 -12.04
N TYR A 2 -3.28 15.94 -11.53
CA TYR A 2 -2.80 14.83 -12.34
C TYR A 2 -3.37 13.54 -11.80
N THR A 3 -3.55 12.56 -12.69
CA THR A 3 -3.90 11.20 -12.30
C THR A 3 -2.94 10.26 -12.98
N ILE A 4 -2.34 9.38 -12.18
CA ILE A 4 -1.49 8.30 -12.66
C ILE A 4 -2.35 7.05 -12.68
N VAL A 5 -2.44 6.42 -13.85
CA VAL A 5 -3.28 5.25 -14.08
C VAL A 5 -2.40 4.13 -14.63
N THR A 6 -2.56 2.92 -14.09
CA THR A 6 -2.00 1.71 -14.72
C THR A 6 -3.06 1.05 -15.59
N ASP A 7 -2.63 0.18 -16.50
CA ASP A 7 -3.56 -0.75 -17.14
C ASP A 7 -4.32 -1.58 -16.08
N ASP A 8 -5.55 -1.96 -16.41
CA ASP A 8 -6.37 -2.83 -15.56
C ASP A 8 -5.66 -4.19 -15.37
N TYR A 9 -5.32 -4.81 -16.50
CA TYR A 9 -4.46 -5.99 -16.57
C TYR A 9 -3.71 -6.06 -17.90
N THR A 10 -2.60 -6.79 -17.91
CA THR A 10 -1.89 -7.22 -19.12
C THR A 10 -2.06 -8.73 -19.26
N GLU A 11 -2.46 -9.18 -20.45
CA GLU A 11 -2.50 -10.60 -20.79
C GLU A 11 -1.14 -11.10 -21.26
N TYR A 12 -0.77 -12.30 -20.83
CA TYR A 12 0.47 -12.95 -21.25
C TYR A 12 0.25 -14.45 -21.46
N ARG A 13 1.07 -15.05 -22.34
CA ARG A 13 1.13 -16.50 -22.48
C ARG A 13 2.05 -17.05 -21.41
N ARG A 14 1.62 -18.11 -20.72
CA ARG A 14 2.45 -18.70 -19.68
C ARG A 14 3.68 -19.36 -20.30
N HIS A 15 4.80 -19.27 -19.60
CA HIS A 15 6.05 -19.86 -20.08
C HIS A 15 6.02 -21.40 -20.02
N ASP A 16 5.29 -21.99 -19.07
CA ASP A 16 5.13 -23.45 -18.98
C ASP A 16 4.16 -24.01 -20.03
N ASP A 17 3.21 -23.21 -20.50
CA ASP A 17 2.24 -23.58 -21.53
C ASP A 17 1.74 -22.35 -22.31
N ASN A 18 2.14 -22.26 -23.58
CA ASN A 18 1.81 -21.12 -24.44
C ASN A 18 0.37 -21.11 -24.97
N ASP A 19 -0.38 -22.20 -24.81
CA ASP A 19 -1.81 -22.25 -25.17
C ASP A 19 -2.69 -21.63 -24.08
N ILE A 20 -2.13 -21.40 -22.88
CA ILE A 20 -2.83 -20.77 -21.76
C ILE A 20 -2.48 -19.27 -21.69
N ILE A 21 -3.53 -18.44 -21.73
CA ILE A 21 -3.45 -16.99 -21.53
C ILE A 21 -3.83 -16.69 -20.08
N ASP A 22 -2.95 -15.97 -19.39
CA ASP A 22 -3.12 -15.53 -18.01
C ASP A 22 -3.00 -14.01 -17.90
N ARG A 23 -3.37 -13.44 -16.74
CA ARG A 23 -3.50 -12.00 -16.52
C ARG A 23 -2.63 -11.53 -15.35
N VAL A 24 -1.97 -10.40 -15.55
CA VAL A 24 -1.26 -9.67 -14.48
C VAL A 24 -1.89 -8.30 -14.33
N TRP A 25 -2.40 -7.99 -13.14
CA TRP A 25 -2.95 -6.67 -12.83
C TRP A 25 -1.85 -5.63 -12.58
N GLY A 26 -2.03 -4.42 -13.10
CA GLY A 26 -1.08 -3.32 -12.93
C GLY A 26 -1.09 -2.76 -11.50
N ASN A 27 0.05 -2.80 -10.80
CA ASN A 27 0.18 -2.24 -9.46
C ASN A 27 0.90 -0.89 -9.49
N ILE A 28 0.57 0.01 -8.58
CA ILE A 28 1.37 1.20 -8.28
C ILE A 28 2.22 0.91 -7.05
N TRP A 29 3.54 1.11 -7.15
CA TRP A 29 4.47 0.93 -6.04
C TRP A 29 4.94 2.28 -5.52
N LEU A 30 4.66 2.56 -4.25
CA LEU A 30 5.13 3.75 -3.55
C LEU A 30 6.47 3.43 -2.90
N ILE A 31 7.54 4.00 -3.44
CA ILE A 31 8.93 3.72 -3.02
C ILE A 31 9.52 4.79 -2.10
N ASP A 32 8.85 5.93 -1.99
CA ASP A 32 9.19 7.09 -1.16
C ASP A 32 7.94 7.96 -0.99
N ASP A 33 8.07 9.06 -0.23
CA ASP A 33 7.04 10.07 -0.02
C ASP A 33 6.47 10.62 -1.34
N VAL A 34 5.15 10.81 -1.37
CA VAL A 34 4.42 11.49 -2.44
C VAL A 34 3.66 12.63 -1.81
N VAL A 35 4.27 13.82 -1.78
CA VAL A 35 3.72 15.01 -1.10
C VAL A 35 3.67 16.19 -2.06
N TYR A 36 2.74 17.12 -1.84
CA TYR A 36 2.79 18.39 -2.54
C TYR A 36 3.94 19.24 -1.99
N SER A 37 4.55 20.06 -2.85
CA SER A 37 5.73 20.85 -2.50
C SER A 37 5.50 21.84 -1.36
N ASP A 38 4.25 22.23 -1.15
CA ASP A 38 3.79 23.19 -0.16
C ASP A 38 3.17 22.54 1.09
N SER A 39 3.17 21.20 1.17
CA SER A 39 2.68 20.50 2.38
C SER A 39 3.61 20.73 3.56
N TYR A 40 3.08 20.63 4.77
CA TYR A 40 3.89 20.66 5.99
C TYR A 40 4.88 19.49 6.02
N GLY A 41 5.93 19.60 6.84
CA GLY A 41 6.99 18.58 6.90
C GLY A 41 6.52 17.17 7.30
N ASN A 42 5.34 17.04 7.93
CA ASN A 42 4.68 15.78 8.25
C ASN A 42 3.75 15.26 7.13
N GLY A 43 3.72 15.91 5.97
CA GLY A 43 2.86 15.56 4.83
C GLY A 43 1.48 16.21 4.86
N MET A 44 1.12 16.91 5.94
CA MET A 44 -0.19 17.56 6.04
C MET A 44 -0.39 18.58 4.93
N ILE A 45 -1.51 18.45 4.22
CA ILE A 45 -1.91 19.38 3.17
C ILE A 45 -2.32 20.70 3.81
N ILE A 46 -1.78 21.81 3.29
CA ILE A 46 -2.21 23.15 3.67
C ILE A 46 -3.51 23.44 2.93
N HIS A 47 -4.53 23.90 3.66
CA HIS A 47 -5.81 24.21 3.06
C HIS A 47 -5.68 25.39 2.06
N PRO A 48 -6.40 25.39 0.92
CA PRO A 48 -6.30 26.47 -0.06
C PRO A 48 -6.56 27.88 0.49
N THR A 49 -7.48 28.02 1.45
CA THR A 49 -7.76 29.33 2.08
C THR A 49 -6.61 29.84 2.93
N ASP A 50 -5.70 28.95 3.34
CA ASP A 50 -4.54 29.26 4.16
C ASP A 50 -3.28 29.43 3.30
N GLY A 51 -3.45 29.52 1.97
CA GLY A 51 -2.37 29.68 0.99
C GLY A 51 -1.81 28.38 0.43
N GLY A 52 -2.43 27.24 0.73
CA GLY A 52 -2.05 25.94 0.19
C GLY A 52 -2.55 25.68 -1.23
N THR A 53 -2.07 24.59 -1.82
CA THR A 53 -2.40 24.18 -3.16
C THR A 53 -3.81 23.63 -3.23
N GLU A 54 -4.49 23.91 -4.33
CA GLU A 54 -5.75 23.26 -4.68
C GLU A 54 -5.54 22.03 -5.58
N HIS A 55 -4.30 21.58 -5.74
CA HIS A 55 -3.99 20.41 -6.55
C HIS A 55 -4.46 19.13 -5.88
N VAL A 56 -4.87 18.20 -6.74
CA VAL A 56 -5.29 16.86 -6.38
C VAL A 56 -4.52 15.88 -7.27
N LEU A 57 -3.91 14.88 -6.64
CA LEU A 57 -3.29 13.73 -7.27
C LEU A 57 -4.20 12.50 -7.12
N GLY A 58 -4.49 11.84 -8.24
CA GLY A 58 -5.16 10.53 -8.26
C GLY A 58 -4.16 9.42 -8.58
N LEU A 59 -4.21 8.32 -7.84
CA LEU A 59 -3.48 7.09 -8.13
C LEU A 59 -4.47 5.96 -8.37
N ILE A 60 -4.60 5.51 -9.62
CA ILE A 60 -5.53 4.45 -10.03
C ILE A 60 -4.73 3.23 -10.47
N ALA A 61 -4.76 2.18 -9.66
CA ALA A 61 -4.15 0.89 -9.94
C ALA A 61 -5.19 -0.12 -10.40
N GLY A 62 -4.93 -0.81 -11.51
CA GLY A 62 -5.72 -1.96 -11.96
C GLY A 62 -5.73 -3.08 -10.91
N GLY A 63 -4.57 -3.33 -10.30
CA GLY A 63 -4.38 -4.19 -9.16
C GLY A 63 -4.44 -3.42 -7.84
N SER A 64 -3.27 -3.26 -7.22
CA SER A 64 -3.10 -2.69 -5.87
C SER A 64 -2.21 -1.46 -5.89
N VAL A 65 -2.41 -0.58 -4.90
CA VAL A 65 -1.41 0.41 -4.51
C VAL A 65 -0.61 -0.18 -3.35
N ILE A 66 0.71 -0.31 -3.52
CA ILE A 66 1.56 -1.06 -2.61
C ILE A 66 2.66 -0.14 -2.06
N ILE A 67 2.77 -0.05 -0.74
CA ILE A 67 3.90 0.61 -0.09
C ILE A 67 5.08 -0.36 -0.12
N ALA A 68 6.11 0.00 -0.89
CA ALA A 68 7.31 -0.80 -1.04
C ALA A 68 8.15 -0.80 0.24
N ASN A 69 8.86 -1.90 0.49
CA ASN A 69 9.83 -2.00 1.57
C ASN A 69 11.18 -1.38 1.14
N THR A 70 11.27 -0.05 1.15
CA THR A 70 12.47 0.72 0.74
C THR A 70 13.09 1.45 1.94
N ARG A 71 14.34 1.93 1.82
CA ARG A 71 15.01 2.67 2.90
C ARG A 71 14.25 3.91 3.35
N PRO A 72 13.77 4.77 2.43
CA PRO A 72 12.99 5.93 2.83
C PRO A 72 11.76 5.51 3.62
N ASN A 73 11.08 4.45 3.17
CA ASN A 73 9.89 3.89 3.81
C ASN A 73 10.19 3.02 5.05
N GLY A 74 11.28 3.26 5.77
CA GLY A 74 11.54 2.58 7.04
C GLY A 74 11.86 1.07 6.96
N ALA A 75 12.34 0.59 5.82
CA ALA A 75 12.73 -0.81 5.68
C ALA A 75 13.77 -1.25 6.72
N ARG A 76 13.64 -2.51 7.15
CA ARG A 76 14.43 -3.13 8.21
C ARG A 76 14.19 -2.47 9.56
N GLY A 77 12.93 -2.49 10.02
CA GLY A 77 12.62 -2.01 11.37
C GLY A 77 13.01 -0.55 11.61
N GLN A 78 12.81 0.35 10.63
CA GLN A 78 13.21 1.76 10.68
C GLN A 78 14.73 2.03 10.81
N GLN A 79 15.60 1.11 10.40
CA GLN A 79 17.05 1.31 10.51
C GLN A 79 17.61 2.51 9.70
N TYR A 80 16.97 2.88 8.58
CA TYR A 80 17.49 3.89 7.65
C TYR A 80 16.62 5.14 7.49
N GLY A 81 15.31 4.94 7.58
CA GLY A 81 14.29 5.96 7.45
C GLY A 81 13.11 5.53 8.28
N SER A 82 12.01 6.25 8.15
CA SER A 82 10.78 5.89 8.80
C SER A 82 9.63 6.49 8.04
N ASP A 83 8.49 5.81 8.15
CA ASP A 83 7.21 6.35 7.74
C ASP A 83 7.11 6.50 6.22
N ILE A 84 5.92 6.88 5.75
CA ILE A 84 5.70 7.33 4.38
C ILE A 84 4.55 8.34 4.40
N LYS A 85 4.72 9.43 3.66
CA LYS A 85 3.73 10.51 3.52
C LYS A 85 3.13 10.48 2.13
N ILE A 86 1.80 10.52 2.05
CA ILE A 86 1.06 10.33 0.81
C ILE A 86 -0.06 11.36 0.72
N ASN A 87 0.02 12.23 -0.28
CA ASN A 87 -0.97 13.24 -0.61
C ASN A 87 -1.63 12.85 -1.93
N ALA A 88 -2.62 11.96 -1.86
CA ALA A 88 -3.29 11.41 -3.04
C ALA A 88 -4.63 10.75 -2.70
N ALA A 89 -5.56 10.79 -3.65
CA ALA A 89 -6.69 9.88 -3.70
C ALA A 89 -6.28 8.57 -4.37
N LEU A 90 -6.48 7.45 -3.68
CA LEU A 90 -6.09 6.11 -4.12
C LEU A 90 -7.31 5.31 -4.57
N LEU A 91 -7.19 4.64 -5.72
CA LEU A 91 -8.14 3.64 -6.20
C LEU A 91 -7.40 2.35 -6.58
N ALA A 92 -7.71 1.25 -5.90
CA ALA A 92 -7.28 -0.09 -6.26
C ALA A 92 -8.46 -0.88 -6.84
N MET A 93 -8.48 -1.07 -8.16
CA MET A 93 -9.65 -1.58 -8.90
C MET A 93 -9.95 -3.06 -8.63
N ASN A 94 -8.92 -3.91 -8.58
CA ASN A 94 -9.07 -5.35 -8.29
C ASN A 94 -8.32 -5.80 -7.03
N GLY A 95 -7.51 -4.91 -6.44
CA GLY A 95 -6.65 -5.19 -5.30
C GLY A 95 -6.96 -4.34 -4.07
N GLY A 96 -5.92 -3.96 -3.35
CA GLY A 96 -6.02 -3.17 -2.13
C GLY A 96 -4.95 -2.09 -2.01
N PHE A 97 -5.05 -1.27 -0.97
CA PHE A 97 -3.95 -0.45 -0.49
C PHE A 97 -3.25 -1.17 0.67
N LEU A 98 -2.03 -1.69 0.45
CA LEU A 98 -1.34 -2.57 1.39
C LEU A 98 0.17 -2.28 1.48
N SER A 99 0.78 -2.79 2.55
CA SER A 99 2.24 -2.84 2.69
C SER A 99 2.83 -4.09 2.04
N HIS A 100 4.07 -4.01 1.60
CA HIS A 100 4.79 -5.13 1.02
C HIS A 100 5.38 -6.07 2.10
N TYR A 101 4.86 -7.29 2.23
CA TYR A 101 5.26 -8.20 3.32
C TYR A 101 6.41 -9.18 2.98
N TRP A 102 6.55 -9.59 1.72
CA TRP A 102 7.42 -10.73 1.37
C TRP A 102 8.91 -10.47 1.50
N GLN A 103 9.35 -9.22 1.38
CA GLN A 103 10.73 -8.81 1.59
C GLN A 103 10.95 -8.30 3.02
N ASN A 104 10.39 -8.97 4.03
CA ASN A 104 10.62 -8.59 5.43
C ASN A 104 12.00 -9.03 5.92
N SER A 105 12.49 -8.39 6.97
CA SER A 105 13.80 -8.70 7.56
C SER A 105 13.72 -9.37 8.92
N LEU A 106 12.61 -10.02 9.26
CA LEU A 106 12.53 -10.76 10.52
C LEU A 106 13.55 -11.91 10.58
N LEU A 107 13.92 -12.34 11.79
CA LEU A 107 14.78 -13.50 11.98
C LEU A 107 14.02 -14.81 11.75
N ASP A 108 12.80 -14.89 12.27
CA ASP A 108 11.82 -15.94 11.98
C ASP A 108 10.77 -15.39 11.01
N TYR A 109 10.09 -16.23 10.22
CA TYR A 109 9.02 -15.81 9.28
C TYR A 109 9.49 -15.03 8.02
N HIS A 110 10.75 -15.20 7.62
CA HIS A 110 11.36 -14.51 6.48
C HIS A 110 11.59 -15.41 5.28
N ASN A 111 11.54 -16.74 5.44
CA ASN A 111 11.85 -17.72 4.39
C ASN A 111 10.58 -18.36 3.82
N TRP A 112 10.70 -18.91 2.60
CA TRP A 112 9.61 -19.63 1.96
C TRP A 112 9.32 -20.98 2.63
N ASN A 113 10.30 -21.55 3.34
CA ASN A 113 10.23 -22.87 3.99
C ASN A 113 10.35 -22.82 5.52
N ASP A 114 9.79 -21.80 6.16
CA ASP A 114 9.79 -21.69 7.63
C ASP A 114 8.84 -22.70 8.33
N GLY A 115 8.27 -23.66 7.59
CA GLY A 115 7.44 -24.74 8.16
C GLY A 115 6.14 -24.25 8.81
N LEU A 116 5.64 -23.09 8.40
CA LEU A 116 4.54 -22.40 9.06
C LEU A 116 3.18 -23.02 8.71
N GLY A 117 2.30 -23.15 9.71
CA GLY A 117 0.93 -23.65 9.52
C GLY A 117 0.05 -22.78 8.62
N PHE A 118 0.50 -21.57 8.28
CA PHE A 118 -0.17 -20.62 7.38
C PHE A 118 0.34 -20.69 5.93
N GLY A 119 1.27 -21.59 5.62
CA GLY A 119 1.88 -21.73 4.30
C GLY A 119 3.03 -20.74 4.05
N ILE A 120 3.30 -20.46 2.76
CA ILE A 120 4.40 -19.61 2.32
C ILE A 120 4.01 -18.14 2.48
N ILE A 121 4.68 -17.43 3.38
CA ILE A 121 4.39 -16.01 3.68
C ILE A 121 5.55 -15.07 3.39
N ALA A 122 6.71 -15.59 3.00
CA ALA A 122 7.90 -14.81 2.69
C ALA A 122 8.76 -15.51 1.63
N ASP A 123 9.77 -14.83 1.10
CA ASP A 123 10.56 -15.30 -0.04
C ASP A 123 12.06 -15.48 0.26
N GLY A 124 12.51 -15.22 1.50
CA GLY A 124 13.91 -15.31 1.92
C GLY A 124 14.80 -14.14 1.51
N ARG A 125 14.29 -13.17 0.74
CA ARG A 125 15.13 -12.14 0.09
C ARG A 125 15.22 -10.83 0.86
N GLY A 126 14.41 -10.61 1.89
CA GLY A 126 14.35 -9.32 2.58
C GLY A 126 15.68 -8.89 3.22
N GLY A 127 16.41 -9.82 3.84
CA GLY A 127 17.74 -9.57 4.41
C GLY A 127 18.84 -9.22 3.40
N HIS A 128 18.60 -9.44 2.10
CA HIS A 128 19.57 -9.24 1.01
C HIS A 128 19.27 -8.06 0.08
N ARG A 129 18.05 -7.49 0.13
CA ARG A 129 17.58 -6.51 -0.86
C ARG A 129 17.74 -5.05 -0.46
N ASN A 130 17.92 -4.74 0.82
CA ASN A 130 18.00 -3.35 1.28
C ASN A 130 19.45 -2.86 1.50
N HIS A 131 20.03 -2.36 0.39
CA HIS A 131 21.32 -2.72 -0.23
C HIS A 131 21.41 -4.18 -0.66
N TYR A 132 21.72 -4.36 -1.95
CA TYR A 132 22.13 -5.63 -2.51
C TYR A 132 23.31 -6.19 -1.72
N ARG A 133 23.13 -7.41 -1.23
CA ARG A 133 24.19 -8.25 -0.68
C ARG A 133 24.33 -9.47 -1.57
N SER A 134 25.55 -9.95 -1.77
CA SER A 134 25.76 -11.18 -2.53
C SER A 134 25.12 -12.38 -1.81
N ASP A 135 24.73 -13.40 -2.57
CA ASP A 135 24.13 -14.62 -2.02
C ASP A 135 25.13 -15.40 -1.14
N GLU A 136 26.45 -15.18 -1.32
CA GLU A 136 27.51 -15.74 -0.47
C GLU A 136 27.52 -15.17 0.95
N GLN A 137 26.89 -14.02 1.19
CA GLN A 137 26.83 -13.37 2.49
C GLN A 137 25.47 -13.63 3.12
N SER A 138 25.43 -13.88 4.43
CA SER A 138 24.15 -13.94 5.13
C SER A 138 23.37 -12.62 5.01
N GLY A 139 22.06 -12.74 4.85
CA GLY A 139 21.12 -11.63 4.96
C GLY A 139 21.19 -10.98 6.35
N ILE A 140 20.89 -9.69 6.42
CA ILE A 140 20.84 -8.99 7.71
C ILE A 140 19.39 -8.86 8.16
N TYR A 141 19.09 -9.49 9.29
CA TYR A 141 17.78 -9.53 9.91
C TYR A 141 17.68 -8.54 11.08
N THR A 142 16.46 -8.21 11.47
CA THR A 142 16.12 -7.22 12.51
C THR A 142 15.54 -7.88 13.77
N GLY A 143 15.65 -9.20 13.88
CA GLY A 143 15.06 -9.95 15.00
C GLY A 143 13.55 -10.08 14.81
N ASP A 144 12.79 -9.76 15.85
CA ASP A 144 11.34 -9.93 15.88
C ASP A 144 10.57 -8.65 15.47
N ASP A 145 11.27 -7.64 14.95
CA ASP A 145 10.68 -6.36 14.56
C ASP A 145 11.01 -6.01 13.10
N ASP A 146 9.98 -5.90 12.26
CA ASP A 146 10.05 -5.27 10.94
C ASP A 146 8.90 -4.28 10.78
N HIS A 147 8.67 -3.49 11.83
CA HIS A 147 7.82 -2.32 11.80
C HIS A 147 8.56 -1.15 11.16
N ARG A 148 7.91 -0.52 10.19
CA ARG A 148 8.53 0.41 9.25
C ARG A 148 8.07 1.85 9.48
N GLY A 149 7.35 2.07 10.57
CA GLY A 149 6.79 3.35 10.98
C GLY A 149 5.31 3.48 10.63
N THR A 150 4.92 4.69 10.25
CA THR A 150 3.54 5.12 10.07
C THR A 150 3.27 5.57 8.64
N VAL A 151 2.12 5.17 8.10
CA VAL A 151 1.61 5.71 6.84
C VAL A 151 0.80 6.95 7.16
N HIS A 152 1.34 8.13 6.83
CA HIS A 152 0.64 9.41 6.89
C HIS A 152 -0.03 9.66 5.55
N LEU A 153 -1.33 9.38 5.45
CA LEU A 153 -2.10 9.59 4.23
C LEU A 153 -3.02 10.79 4.39
N TRP A 154 -2.90 11.78 3.51
CA TRP A 154 -3.83 12.89 3.34
C TRP A 154 -4.53 12.72 1.99
N GLY A 155 -5.76 12.22 2.01
CA GLY A 155 -6.43 11.82 0.77
C GLY A 155 -7.67 10.98 0.97
N SER A 156 -7.89 10.06 0.04
CA SER A 156 -8.97 9.08 0.12
C SER A 156 -8.47 7.71 -0.35
N ILE A 157 -9.12 6.64 0.11
CA ILE A 157 -8.77 5.26 -0.28
C ILE A 157 -10.04 4.56 -0.71
N VAL A 158 -10.07 4.12 -1.97
CA VAL A 158 -11.08 3.22 -2.51
C VAL A 158 -10.37 1.94 -2.96
N GLN A 159 -10.86 0.80 -2.50
CA GLN A 159 -10.22 -0.49 -2.76
C GLN A 159 -11.26 -1.60 -2.88
N PHE A 160 -11.03 -2.53 -3.79
CA PHE A 160 -11.90 -3.70 -3.96
C PHE A 160 -11.73 -4.72 -2.82
N LYS A 161 -10.48 -4.94 -2.39
CA LYS A 161 -10.14 -5.77 -1.24
C LYS A 161 -9.42 -4.92 -0.21
N ARG A 162 -9.73 -5.16 1.06
CA ARG A 162 -9.03 -4.50 2.17
C ARG A 162 -7.56 -4.92 2.18
N GLY A 163 -6.66 -3.95 2.01
CA GLY A 163 -5.26 -4.15 2.27
C GLY A 163 -4.92 -3.99 3.76
N TYR A 164 -4.04 -4.87 4.25
CA TYR A 164 -3.47 -4.79 5.58
C TYR A 164 -2.22 -3.91 5.55
N MET A 165 -1.99 -3.13 6.61
CA MET A 165 -0.76 -2.33 6.76
C MET A 165 0.24 -2.92 7.74
N ASN A 166 -0.24 -3.46 8.86
CA ASN A 166 0.57 -4.21 9.80
C ASN A 166 0.00 -5.63 9.94
N ARG A 167 0.88 -6.62 10.06
CA ARG A 167 0.56 -8.00 10.43
C ARG A 167 1.42 -8.39 11.63
N ASN A 168 0.77 -8.75 12.73
CA ASN A 168 1.41 -9.00 14.02
C ASN A 168 0.76 -10.19 14.75
N PHE A 169 1.25 -10.50 15.96
CA PHE A 169 0.66 -11.51 16.83
C PHE A 169 -0.75 -11.13 17.33
N PRO A 170 -1.75 -12.04 17.29
CA PRO A 170 -1.74 -13.34 16.61
C PRO A 170 -1.96 -13.21 15.09
N GLY A 171 -1.13 -13.91 14.31
CA GLY A 171 -1.20 -13.85 12.86
C GLY A 171 -0.06 -14.61 12.17
N PRO A 172 0.02 -14.51 10.83
CA PRO A 172 1.06 -15.18 10.05
C PRO A 172 2.49 -14.78 10.46
N TYR A 173 2.66 -13.53 10.90
CA TYR A 173 3.87 -13.05 11.55
C TYR A 173 3.60 -12.97 13.06
N ASN A 174 4.00 -14.01 13.78
CA ASN A 174 3.77 -14.14 15.20
C ASN A 174 4.82 -13.36 16.02
N VAL A 175 4.94 -12.06 15.74
CA VAL A 175 5.88 -11.15 16.37
C VAL A 175 5.21 -9.82 16.70
N SER A 176 5.81 -9.04 17.59
CA SER A 176 5.35 -7.72 18.01
C SER A 176 6.51 -6.74 17.92
N PRO A 177 6.34 -5.56 17.30
CA PRO A 177 5.10 -4.93 16.80
C PRO A 177 4.53 -5.49 15.48
N GLY A 178 5.26 -6.38 14.77
CA GLY A 178 4.80 -7.02 13.53
C GLY A 178 5.62 -6.64 12.30
N VAL A 179 5.05 -6.88 11.12
CA VAL A 179 5.61 -6.51 9.81
C VAL A 179 4.73 -5.45 9.16
N GLY A 180 5.32 -4.32 8.76
CA GLY A 180 4.64 -3.27 8.01
C GLY A 180 4.49 -1.97 8.80
N TYR A 181 3.31 -1.33 8.77
CA TYR A 181 3.14 0.06 9.22
C TYR A 181 1.90 0.29 10.09
N THR A 182 2.00 1.26 10.99
CA THR A 182 0.85 1.90 11.65
C THR A 182 0.13 2.81 10.66
N LYS A 183 -1.16 3.08 10.90
CA LYS A 183 -1.99 3.91 10.02
C LYS A 183 -2.26 5.26 10.67
N ASP A 184 -2.03 6.33 9.92
CA ASP A 184 -2.44 7.69 10.25
C ASP A 184 -3.10 8.33 9.02
N TYR A 185 -4.42 8.19 8.90
CA TYR A 185 -5.15 8.57 7.70
C TYR A 185 -6.03 9.79 7.97
N HIS A 186 -5.89 10.78 7.10
CA HIS A 186 -6.58 12.05 7.11
C HIS A 186 -7.23 12.29 5.76
N TYR A 187 -8.35 13.00 5.77
CA TYR A 187 -9.06 13.34 4.54
C TYR A 187 -8.47 14.60 3.91
N ASP A 188 -8.18 14.56 2.61
CA ASP A 188 -7.79 15.75 1.84
C ASP A 188 -9.02 16.58 1.49
N TRP A 189 -9.10 17.80 2.03
CA TRP A 189 -10.22 18.72 1.79
C TRP A 189 -10.39 19.07 0.31
N ASN A 190 -9.32 19.13 -0.46
CA ASN A 190 -9.39 19.48 -1.88
C ASN A 190 -10.31 18.53 -2.67
N LEU A 191 -10.47 17.29 -2.20
CA LEU A 191 -11.34 16.27 -2.80
C LEU A 191 -12.84 16.59 -2.68
N GLN A 192 -13.26 17.43 -1.72
CA GLN A 192 -14.65 17.90 -1.66
C GLN A 192 -14.96 18.90 -2.77
N LEU A 193 -13.96 19.68 -3.17
CA LEU A 193 -14.13 20.73 -4.16
C LEU A 193 -14.00 20.15 -5.57
N ARG A 194 -12.98 19.31 -5.80
CA ARG A 194 -12.67 18.75 -7.12
C ARG A 194 -12.08 17.35 -6.99
N PRO A 195 -12.67 16.32 -7.62
CA PRO A 195 -12.04 15.01 -7.67
C PRO A 195 -10.77 15.05 -8.53
N PRO A 196 -9.86 14.06 -8.39
CA PRO A 196 -8.77 13.92 -9.33
C PRO A 196 -9.29 13.76 -10.77
N PRO A 197 -8.61 14.27 -11.79
CA PRO A 197 -9.02 14.10 -13.18
C PRO A 197 -9.20 12.61 -13.53
N TYR A 198 -10.29 12.24 -14.22
CA TYR A 198 -10.56 10.85 -14.61
C TYR A 198 -10.72 9.85 -13.44
N PHE A 199 -10.82 10.33 -12.20
CA PHE A 199 -11.28 9.49 -11.10
C PHE A 199 -12.76 9.15 -11.35
N PRO A 200 -13.21 7.91 -11.09
CA PRO A 200 -14.58 7.53 -11.39
C PRO A 200 -15.57 8.45 -10.65
N ASP A 201 -16.55 8.97 -11.38
CA ASP A 201 -17.57 9.82 -10.79
C ASP A 201 -18.37 9.05 -9.74
N LEU A 202 -18.63 9.70 -8.60
CA LEU A 202 -19.48 9.18 -7.53
C LEU A 202 -20.98 9.25 -7.90
N GLN A 203 -21.31 9.84 -9.05
CA GLN A 203 -22.68 10.08 -9.51
C GLN A 203 -22.82 9.68 -10.99
N SER A 204 -23.93 9.03 -11.33
CA SER A 204 -24.32 8.80 -12.72
C SER A 204 -24.79 10.10 -13.37
N ASN A 205 -24.81 10.13 -14.72
CA ASN A 205 -25.39 11.21 -15.53
C ASN A 205 -26.86 11.52 -15.18
N ASP A 206 -27.53 10.62 -14.48
CA ASP A 206 -28.93 10.74 -14.03
C ASP A 206 -29.06 11.29 -12.60
N ASN A 207 -28.01 11.89 -12.02
CA ASN A 207 -27.99 12.40 -10.65
C ASN A 207 -28.23 11.32 -9.57
N SER A 208 -28.09 10.03 -9.93
CA SER A 208 -28.10 8.93 -8.97
C SER A 208 -26.70 8.74 -8.39
N VAL A 209 -26.60 8.72 -7.06
CA VAL A 209 -25.35 8.45 -6.35
C VAL A 209 -24.97 6.99 -6.55
N ILE A 210 -23.87 6.70 -7.25
CA ILE A 210 -23.33 5.35 -7.36
C ILE A 210 -22.50 5.08 -6.10
N LEU A 211 -23.20 4.65 -5.06
CA LEU A 211 -22.60 4.26 -3.79
C LEU A 211 -22.17 2.79 -3.85
N LYS A 212 -20.97 2.51 -4.35
CA LYS A 212 -20.32 1.19 -4.15
C LYS A 212 -19.68 1.17 -2.76
N MET A 213 -20.51 1.11 -1.71
CA MET A 213 -20.04 0.88 -0.34
C MET A 213 -19.64 -0.58 -0.16
N ALA A 214 -18.34 -0.86 -0.13
CA ALA A 214 -17.82 -2.00 0.62
C ALA A 214 -17.73 -1.60 2.10
N SER A 215 -18.88 -1.54 2.77
CA SER A 215 -18.93 -1.38 4.22
C SER A 215 -18.70 -2.75 4.88
N TYR A 216 -17.76 -2.82 5.82
CA TYR A 216 -17.62 -3.94 6.75
C TYR A 216 -18.02 -3.44 8.14
N GLY A 217 -19.20 -3.85 8.58
CA GLY A 217 -19.66 -3.75 9.96
C GLY A 217 -20.32 -5.07 10.31
N GLU A 218 -20.03 -5.63 11.49
CA GLU A 218 -20.68 -6.85 11.96
C GLU A 218 -22.20 -6.63 11.99
N ALA A 219 -22.93 -7.52 11.33
CA ALA A 219 -24.37 -7.61 11.53
C ALA A 219 -24.59 -8.05 12.98
N LYS A 220 -25.09 -7.14 13.83
CA LYS A 220 -25.70 -7.55 15.09
C LYS A 220 -26.86 -8.48 14.76
N SER A 221 -26.71 -9.76 15.05
CA SER A 221 -27.85 -10.67 15.17
C SER A 221 -28.63 -10.23 16.40
N HIS A 222 -29.76 -9.55 16.19
CA HIS A 222 -30.76 -9.40 17.21
C HIS A 222 -31.70 -10.60 17.14
N GLU A 223 -31.83 -11.30 18.27
CA GLU A 223 -32.95 -12.20 18.60
C GLU A 223 -34.30 -11.49 18.44
#